data_AF-A0A6P0VX51-F1
#
_entry.id   AF-A0A6P0VX51-F1
#
_cell.length_a   1.000
_cell.length_b   1.000
_cell.length_c   1.000
_cell.angle_alpha   90.00
_cell.angle_beta   90.00
_cell.angle_gamma   90.00
#
_symmetry.space_group_name_H-M   'P 1'
#
loop_
_entity.id
_entity.type
_entity.pdbx_description
1 polymer ?
#
loop_
_entity_poly.entity_id
_entity_poly.type
_entity_poly.pdbx_seq_one_letter_code
_entity_poly.pdbx_strand_id
1 'polypeptide(L)'
;SIEDLTQNWQTMASLELPPLVTVWNEQAQRLRESGAFKSYMTKMRREIAIETGIIERLYAIDRGITRILIEQGIDEALIPHGATDKPARQVIALIRSQEAAVEGLFDFVGGQRQLTTFYIKQLHQVLTEHQATTEAFDPLTGKIKNIPILRGEWKQWSNNPLRPDGIVHQYAPPEQVISEMDNLVQWHQQHQESQVAPEVEAAWLHHRFTQIHPFQDGNGRVARCLASLVFIKAGWFPLALTRDDRSAYITALEQADHGSLSSLIDLFAKSQKQSFIRSLGLSEQVLSETRQARTILASITETLKQRQQASISQRCQEAENYATTLFDLASHRFDELSDEITLAIQNLVPNAKVYLNSALATDGRSYYHRYPIVETAKQQRYFANTQSYSSWIQLVIKMESRTELLLSFHGLGREYLGLLVCSACAYRKDANDESEGSINDMINDIQPLSESPFNFSYADELSSLEERFGKWLEEAIVNGLEYWRQGL
;
A
#
# COMPACT_ATOMS: atom_id res chain seq x y z
N SER A 1 -15.38 7.63 27.26
CA SER A 1 -14.12 6.90 27.46
C SER A 1 -13.84 6.04 26.26
N ILE A 2 -12.57 5.86 25.92
CA ILE A 2 -12.16 4.94 24.87
C ILE A 2 -12.40 3.49 25.30
N GLU A 3 -12.62 2.62 24.31
CA GLU A 3 -12.84 1.19 24.53
C GLU A 3 -11.59 0.39 24.14
N ASP A 4 -11.35 -0.69 24.86
CA ASP A 4 -10.27 -1.61 24.51
C ASP A 4 -10.58 -2.41 23.23
N LEU A 5 -9.62 -3.18 22.73
CA LEU A 5 -9.79 -4.07 21.60
C LEU A 5 -10.71 -5.25 21.98
N THR A 6 -11.55 -5.70 21.05
CA THR A 6 -12.43 -6.85 21.29
C THR A 6 -11.64 -8.15 21.35
N GLN A 7 -12.15 -9.15 22.09
CA GLN A 7 -11.47 -10.44 22.25
C GLN A 7 -11.30 -11.22 20.93
N ASN A 8 -12.08 -10.91 19.90
CA ASN A 8 -12.08 -11.59 18.59
C ASN A 8 -11.24 -10.84 17.53
N TRP A 9 -10.27 -10.04 17.95
CA TRP A 9 -9.46 -9.24 17.02
C TRP A 9 -8.76 -10.05 15.92
N GLN A 10 -8.52 -11.36 16.14
CA GLN A 10 -7.89 -12.25 15.17
C GLN A 10 -8.69 -12.35 13.87
N THR A 11 -10.03 -12.20 13.92
CA THR A 11 -10.87 -12.21 12.72
C THR A 11 -10.73 -10.94 11.89
N MET A 12 -10.08 -9.90 12.43
CA MET A 12 -9.83 -8.62 11.76
C MET A 12 -8.42 -8.54 11.18
N ALA A 13 -7.53 -9.49 11.52
CA ALA A 13 -6.17 -9.52 11.03
C ALA A 13 -6.13 -9.87 9.53
N SER A 14 -5.18 -9.29 8.80
CA SER A 14 -5.05 -9.53 7.37
C SER A 14 -4.48 -10.92 7.12
N LEU A 15 -5.14 -11.71 6.27
CA LEU A 15 -4.61 -13.00 5.81
C LEU A 15 -3.51 -12.83 4.74
N GLU A 16 -3.37 -11.65 4.14
CA GLU A 16 -2.42 -11.41 3.05
C GLU A 16 -1.03 -10.95 3.53
N LEU A 17 -0.96 -10.34 4.72
CA LEU A 17 0.30 -9.82 5.26
C LEU A 17 1.26 -10.91 5.74
N PRO A 18 0.85 -11.97 6.46
CA PRO A 18 1.79 -12.94 7.01
C PRO A 18 2.71 -13.61 5.96
N PRO A 19 2.22 -14.02 4.77
CA PRO A 19 3.09 -14.54 3.71
C PRO A 19 4.11 -13.51 3.22
N LEU A 20 3.66 -12.27 2.96
CA LEU A 20 4.53 -11.17 2.50
C LEU A 20 5.59 -10.79 3.54
N VAL A 21 5.21 -10.76 4.82
CA VAL A 21 6.09 -10.47 5.96
C VAL A 21 7.14 -11.57 6.11
N THR A 22 6.76 -12.83 5.89
CA THR A 22 7.70 -13.97 5.91
C THR A 22 8.76 -13.80 4.84
N VAL A 23 8.35 -13.54 3.59
CA VAL A 23 9.27 -13.29 2.47
C VAL A 23 10.13 -12.05 2.74
N TRP A 24 9.53 -10.98 3.23
CA TRP A 24 10.25 -9.76 3.62
C TRP A 24 11.33 -10.06 4.66
N ASN A 25 11.01 -10.74 5.75
CA ASN A 25 11.96 -11.01 6.84
C ASN A 25 13.18 -11.81 6.37
N GLU A 26 12.99 -12.73 5.42
CA GLU A 26 14.09 -13.50 4.82
C GLU A 26 15.02 -12.64 3.94
N GLN A 27 14.47 -11.65 3.23
CA GLN A 27 15.24 -10.74 2.37
C GLN A 27 15.77 -9.50 3.11
N ALA A 28 15.10 -9.11 4.21
CA ALA A 28 15.30 -7.85 4.91
C ALA A 28 16.74 -7.69 5.41
N GLN A 29 17.38 -8.76 5.88
CA GLN A 29 18.76 -8.67 6.36
C GLN A 29 19.73 -8.23 5.26
N ARG A 30 19.61 -8.81 4.06
CA ARG A 30 20.44 -8.45 2.90
C ARG A 30 20.07 -7.07 2.36
N LEU A 31 18.78 -6.78 2.30
CA LEU A 31 18.25 -5.52 1.80
C LEU A 31 18.66 -4.33 2.65
N ARG A 32 18.56 -4.42 3.97
CA ARG A 32 18.82 -3.32 4.91
C ARG A 32 20.24 -2.77 4.80
N GLU A 33 21.20 -3.59 4.40
CA GLU A 33 22.60 -3.19 4.22
C GLU A 33 22.86 -2.46 2.89
N SER A 34 21.93 -2.58 1.93
CA SER A 34 22.10 -2.06 0.57
C SER A 34 21.93 -0.54 0.45
N GLY A 35 22.63 0.06 -0.50
CA GLY A 35 22.46 1.47 -0.86
C GLY A 35 21.05 1.78 -1.39
N ALA A 36 20.48 0.88 -2.20
CA ALA A 36 19.15 1.06 -2.77
C ALA A 36 18.06 1.09 -1.69
N PHE A 37 18.14 0.20 -0.69
CA PHE A 37 17.19 0.20 0.42
C PHE A 37 17.32 1.46 1.28
N LYS A 38 18.55 1.91 1.58
CA LYS A 38 18.76 3.19 2.29
C LYS A 38 18.16 4.37 1.52
N SER A 39 18.34 4.40 0.20
CA SER A 39 17.74 5.41 -0.67
C SER A 39 16.21 5.34 -0.64
N TYR A 40 15.64 4.15 -0.76
CA TYR A 40 14.19 3.92 -0.67
C TYR A 40 13.60 4.37 0.67
N MET A 41 14.20 3.95 1.78
CA MET A 41 13.75 4.38 3.11
C MET A 41 13.86 5.90 3.28
N THR A 42 14.89 6.52 2.73
CA THR A 42 15.03 7.99 2.74
C THR A 42 13.90 8.67 1.97
N LYS A 43 13.59 8.18 0.76
CA LYS A 43 12.47 8.68 -0.05
C LYS A 43 11.12 8.46 0.62
N MET A 44 10.90 7.29 1.21
CA MET A 44 9.68 6.97 1.96
C MET A 44 9.50 7.91 3.16
N ARG A 45 10.56 8.19 3.94
CA ARG A 45 10.47 9.15 5.06
C ARG A 45 10.07 10.54 4.58
N ARG A 46 10.64 11.00 3.47
CA ARG A 46 10.27 12.30 2.86
C ARG A 46 8.83 12.31 2.38
N GLU A 47 8.37 11.24 1.71
CA GLU A 47 6.99 11.09 1.25
C GLU A 47 6.02 11.19 2.43
N ILE A 48 6.27 10.43 3.51
CA ILE A 48 5.46 10.47 4.74
C ILE A 48 5.46 11.87 5.33
N ALA A 49 6.62 12.50 5.49
CA ALA A 49 6.76 13.84 6.08
C ALA A 49 6.04 14.92 5.28
N ILE A 50 6.02 14.82 3.95
CA ILE A 50 5.33 15.76 3.08
C ILE A 50 3.82 15.51 3.12
N GLU A 51 3.39 14.27 2.85
CA GLU A 51 1.98 13.92 2.68
C GLU A 51 1.18 14.04 3.99
N THR A 52 1.79 13.74 5.15
CA THR A 52 1.09 13.90 6.44
C THR A 52 0.69 15.35 6.71
N GLY A 53 1.49 16.33 6.27
CA GLY A 53 1.14 17.75 6.39
C GLY A 53 0.07 18.19 5.40
N ILE A 54 0.04 17.57 4.22
CA ILE A 54 -0.98 17.83 3.18
C ILE A 54 -2.33 17.25 3.61
N ILE A 55 -2.34 16.04 4.18
CA ILE A 55 -3.53 15.40 4.75
C ILE A 55 -4.19 16.30 5.82
N GLU A 56 -3.38 16.89 6.70
CA GLU A 56 -3.81 17.85 7.74
C GLU A 56 -4.01 19.29 7.22
N ARG A 57 -3.81 19.55 5.93
CA ARG A 57 -3.95 20.90 5.33
C ARG A 57 -3.05 21.96 5.98
N LEU A 58 -1.87 21.56 6.47
CA LEU A 58 -0.86 22.51 6.98
C LEU A 58 -0.28 23.38 5.88
N TYR A 59 -0.27 22.88 4.65
CA TYR A 59 0.18 23.56 3.45
C TYR A 59 -0.37 22.82 2.22
N ALA A 60 -0.36 23.49 1.08
CA ALA A 60 -0.63 22.93 -0.22
C ALA A 60 0.65 23.00 -1.07
N ILE A 61 1.00 21.89 -1.69
CA ILE A 61 2.15 21.77 -2.62
C ILE A 61 1.69 20.96 -3.83
N ASP A 62 2.10 21.39 -5.02
CA ASP A 62 1.87 20.66 -6.26
C ASP A 62 2.50 19.25 -6.25
N ARG A 63 1.93 18.31 -7.02
CA ARG A 63 2.41 16.93 -7.12
C ARG A 63 3.80 16.84 -7.75
N GLY A 64 4.09 17.66 -8.76
CA GLY A 64 5.40 17.71 -9.40
C GLY A 64 6.49 18.11 -8.42
N ILE A 65 6.23 19.13 -7.61
CA ILE A 65 7.16 19.59 -6.55
C ILE A 65 7.28 18.55 -5.44
N THR A 66 6.17 17.95 -5.02
CA THR A 66 6.18 16.86 -4.03
C THR A 66 7.14 15.75 -4.48
N ARG A 67 7.05 15.35 -5.75
CA ARG A 67 7.96 14.34 -6.33
C ARG A 67 9.42 14.81 -6.34
N ILE A 68 9.68 16.07 -6.69
CA ILE A 68 11.03 16.64 -6.66
C ILE A 68 11.60 16.61 -5.25
N LEU A 69 10.84 17.01 -4.23
CA LEU A 69 11.28 17.02 -2.83
C LEU A 69 11.56 15.60 -2.30
N ILE A 70 10.74 14.62 -2.69
CA ILE A 70 10.97 13.21 -2.36
C ILE A 70 12.29 12.73 -2.99
N GLU A 71 12.48 12.99 -4.28
CA GLU A 71 13.62 12.50 -5.07
C GLU A 71 14.94 13.20 -4.71
N GLN A 72 14.93 14.53 -4.61
CA GLN A 72 16.14 15.36 -4.50
C GLN A 72 16.41 15.83 -3.07
N GLY A 73 15.40 15.88 -2.20
CA GLY A 73 15.51 16.29 -0.79
C GLY A 73 14.62 17.48 -0.41
N ILE A 74 14.52 17.73 0.89
CA ILE A 74 13.68 18.80 1.45
C ILE A 74 14.49 20.11 1.50
N ASP A 75 14.45 20.83 0.38
CA ASP A 75 15.15 22.10 0.17
C ASP A 75 14.20 23.18 -0.37
N GLU A 76 14.34 24.40 0.15
CA GLU A 76 13.58 25.58 -0.28
C GLU A 76 13.86 25.94 -1.74
N ALA A 77 15.10 25.75 -2.21
CA ALA A 77 15.50 26.06 -3.58
C ALA A 77 14.76 25.22 -4.64
N LEU A 78 14.14 24.11 -4.24
CA LEU A 78 13.37 23.22 -5.10
C LEU A 78 11.89 23.63 -5.23
N ILE A 79 11.44 24.65 -4.49
CA ILE A 79 10.08 25.16 -4.53
C ILE A 79 10.05 26.48 -5.32
N PRO A 80 9.51 26.48 -6.56
CA PRO A 80 9.32 27.71 -7.32
C PRO A 80 8.39 28.70 -6.61
N HIS A 81 8.59 29.99 -6.87
CA HIS A 81 7.74 31.03 -6.31
C HIS A 81 6.26 30.83 -6.68
N GLY A 82 5.38 30.87 -5.67
CA GLY A 82 3.92 30.75 -5.86
C GLY A 82 3.40 29.32 -6.01
N ALA A 83 4.27 28.31 -5.86
CA ALA A 83 3.85 26.92 -5.98
C ALA A 83 3.30 26.30 -4.68
N THR A 84 3.23 27.11 -3.62
CA THR A 84 2.68 26.77 -2.32
C THR A 84 1.78 27.89 -1.81
N ASP A 85 0.82 27.55 -0.95
CA ASP A 85 -0.12 28.49 -0.32
C ASP A 85 0.52 29.32 0.82
N LYS A 86 1.74 28.96 1.22
CA LYS A 86 2.55 29.60 2.26
C LYS A 86 3.96 29.86 1.74
N PRO A 87 4.74 30.76 2.37
CA PRO A 87 6.15 30.95 2.02
C PRO A 87 6.93 29.62 2.04
N ALA A 88 7.72 29.35 1.01
CA ALA A 88 8.45 28.07 0.85
C ALA A 88 9.29 27.72 2.09
N ARG A 89 10.00 28.69 2.67
CA ARG A 89 10.74 28.53 3.93
C ARG A 89 9.88 27.99 5.07
N GLN A 90 8.65 28.47 5.21
CA GLN A 90 7.72 28.02 6.25
C GLN A 90 7.26 26.57 5.98
N VAL A 91 6.93 26.25 4.73
CA VAL A 91 6.53 24.90 4.31
C VAL A 91 7.66 23.90 4.58
N ILE A 92 8.89 24.22 4.18
CA ILE A 92 10.07 23.39 4.41
C ILE A 92 10.32 23.16 5.91
N ALA A 93 10.16 24.18 6.75
CA ALA A 93 10.31 24.04 8.20
C ALA A 93 9.26 23.10 8.81
N LEU A 94 8.02 23.16 8.33
CA LEU A 94 6.95 22.22 8.73
C LEU A 94 7.26 20.80 8.25
N ILE A 95 7.72 20.61 7.02
CA ILE A 95 8.10 19.29 6.50
C ILE A 95 9.26 18.71 7.32
N ARG A 96 10.29 19.50 7.63
CA ARG A 96 11.44 19.06 8.44
C ARG A 96 11.04 18.63 9.86
N SER A 97 10.09 19.32 10.46
CA SER A 97 9.52 18.92 11.77
C SER A 97 8.88 17.53 11.69
N GLN A 98 8.19 17.24 10.58
CA GLN A 98 7.55 15.94 10.33
C GLN A 98 8.57 14.86 10.00
N GLU A 99 9.59 15.17 9.21
CA GLU A 99 10.71 14.25 8.91
C GLU A 99 11.46 13.88 10.19
N ALA A 100 11.80 14.86 11.03
CA ALA A 100 12.47 14.63 12.32
C ALA A 100 11.64 13.75 13.26
N ALA A 101 10.32 13.92 13.28
CA ALA A 101 9.43 13.07 14.07
C ALA A 101 9.46 11.61 13.59
N VAL A 102 9.40 11.39 12.26
CA VAL A 102 9.47 10.04 11.66
C VAL A 102 10.84 9.40 11.91
N GLU A 103 11.93 10.15 11.79
CA GLU A 103 13.28 9.67 12.12
C GLU A 103 13.41 9.30 13.60
N GLY A 104 12.86 10.13 14.50
CA GLY A 104 12.83 9.86 15.94
C GLY A 104 12.12 8.56 16.31
N LEU A 105 11.17 8.08 15.50
CA LEU A 105 10.54 6.77 15.71
C LEU A 105 11.54 5.62 15.55
N PHE A 106 12.44 5.68 14.58
CA PHE A 106 13.46 4.65 14.39
C PHE A 106 14.46 4.63 15.55
N ASP A 107 14.88 5.81 16.03
CA ASP A 107 15.76 5.93 17.20
C ASP A 107 15.09 5.39 18.47
N PHE A 108 13.79 5.65 18.63
CA PHE A 108 12.99 5.13 19.74
C PHE A 108 12.94 3.60 19.74
N VAL A 109 12.68 2.99 18.58
CA VAL A 109 12.63 1.53 18.43
C VAL A 109 14.02 0.91 18.58
N GLY A 110 15.05 1.51 17.98
CA GLY A 110 16.44 1.06 18.12
C GLY A 110 16.95 1.10 19.56
N GLY A 111 16.45 2.05 20.35
CA GLY A 111 16.70 2.14 21.80
C GLY A 111 15.83 1.22 22.66
N GLN A 112 15.00 0.35 22.07
CA GLN A 112 14.11 -0.61 22.75
C GLN A 112 13.21 0.04 23.81
N ARG A 113 12.72 1.26 23.53
CA ARG A 113 11.93 2.04 24.48
C ARG A 113 10.47 1.59 24.51
N GLN A 114 9.82 1.75 25.67
CA GLN A 114 8.39 1.56 25.84
C GLN A 114 7.63 2.87 25.61
N LEU A 115 6.43 2.77 25.03
CA LEU A 115 5.58 3.93 24.78
C LEU A 115 5.11 4.50 26.12
N THR A 116 5.20 5.81 26.28
CA THR A 116 4.74 6.52 27.47
C THR A 116 4.03 7.80 27.06
N THR A 117 3.19 8.32 27.94
CA THR A 117 2.54 9.64 27.75
C THR A 117 3.57 10.75 27.56
N PHE A 118 4.72 10.67 28.22
CA PHE A 118 5.85 11.59 28.02
C PHE A 118 6.41 11.55 26.60
N TYR A 119 6.62 10.36 26.04
CA TYR A 119 7.10 10.24 24.66
C TYR A 119 6.07 10.80 23.65
N ILE A 120 4.77 10.59 23.90
CA ILE A 120 3.70 11.15 23.07
C ILE A 120 3.74 12.68 23.09
N LYS A 121 3.98 13.29 24.25
CA LYS A 121 4.20 14.74 24.38
C LYS A 121 5.44 15.21 23.61
N GLN A 122 6.56 14.49 23.72
CA GLN A 122 7.79 14.81 22.98
C GLN A 122 7.58 14.74 21.46
N LEU A 123 6.91 13.69 20.98
CA LEU A 123 6.58 13.51 19.58
C LEU A 123 5.72 14.66 19.05
N HIS A 124 4.71 15.07 19.82
CA HIS A 124 3.90 16.25 19.50
C HIS A 124 4.73 17.54 19.47
N GLN A 125 5.65 17.73 20.42
CA GLN A 125 6.54 18.90 20.44
C GLN A 125 7.40 18.99 19.18
N VAL A 126 7.98 17.87 18.73
CA VAL A 126 8.76 17.82 17.48
C VAL A 126 7.88 18.13 16.27
N LEU A 127 6.71 17.49 16.16
CA LEU A 127 5.77 17.68 15.05
C LEU A 127 5.25 19.13 14.92
N THR A 128 5.25 19.88 16.02
CA THR A 128 4.70 21.24 16.10
C THR A 128 5.75 22.32 16.31
N GLU A 129 7.04 21.98 16.21
CA GLU A 129 8.15 22.90 16.48
C GLU A 129 8.09 24.17 15.62
N HIS A 130 7.75 24.01 14.34
CA HIS A 130 7.64 25.11 13.39
C HIS A 130 6.19 25.57 13.14
N GLN A 131 5.25 25.09 13.96
CA GLN A 131 3.88 25.58 13.99
C GLN A 131 3.75 26.61 15.12
N ALA A 132 3.40 27.84 14.78
CA ALA A 132 3.29 28.93 15.76
C ALA A 132 1.89 28.99 16.40
N THR A 133 0.85 28.80 15.59
CA THR A 133 -0.54 28.97 16.01
C THR A 133 -1.40 27.80 15.54
N THR A 134 -2.59 27.71 16.12
CA THR A 134 -3.69 26.86 15.64
C THR A 134 -5.01 27.63 15.73
N GLU A 135 -6.00 27.16 14.98
CA GLU A 135 -7.34 27.72 14.98
C GLU A 135 -8.15 27.17 16.17
N ALA A 136 -8.78 28.07 16.93
CA ALA A 136 -9.65 27.71 18.03
C ALA A 136 -11.01 28.40 17.89
N PHE A 137 -12.08 27.64 18.11
CA PHE A 137 -13.44 28.16 18.15
C PHE A 137 -13.69 28.83 19.50
N ASP A 138 -14.11 30.10 19.48
CA ASP A 138 -14.51 30.84 20.68
C ASP A 138 -16.04 30.74 20.84
N PRO A 139 -16.54 29.97 21.83
CA PRO A 139 -17.97 29.76 22.01
C PRO A 139 -18.72 31.01 22.48
N LEU A 140 -18.04 32.00 23.05
CA LEU A 140 -18.66 33.26 23.48
C LEU A 140 -18.90 34.21 22.31
N THR A 141 -18.01 34.18 21.32
CA THR A 141 -18.09 35.08 20.15
C THR A 141 -18.58 34.39 18.87
N GLY A 142 -18.61 33.05 18.85
CA GLY A 142 -18.92 32.24 17.68
C GLY A 142 -17.88 32.34 16.55
N LYS A 143 -16.70 32.90 16.83
CA LYS A 143 -15.65 33.16 15.84
C LYS A 143 -14.46 32.22 16.02
N ILE A 144 -13.80 31.91 14.91
CA ILE A 144 -12.51 31.24 14.90
C ILE A 144 -11.41 32.27 15.17
N LYS A 145 -10.50 31.97 16.09
CA LYS A 145 -9.33 32.80 16.42
C LYS A 145 -8.05 31.98 16.32
N ASN A 146 -6.96 32.61 15.90
CA ASN A 146 -5.63 32.01 15.97
C ASN A 146 -5.06 32.16 17.38
N ILE A 147 -4.75 31.04 18.02
CA ILE A 147 -4.11 30.98 19.34
C ILE A 147 -2.72 30.35 19.23
N PRO A 148 -1.76 30.69 20.12
CA PRO A 148 -0.48 29.99 20.19
C PRO A 148 -0.69 28.51 20.50
N ILE A 149 0.09 27.64 19.85
CA ILE A 149 0.02 26.20 20.10
C ILE A 149 0.71 25.82 21.42
N LEU A 150 0.04 25.01 22.23
CA LEU A 150 0.62 24.42 23.45
C LEU A 150 1.45 23.18 23.11
N ARG A 151 2.74 23.38 22.83
CA ARG A 151 3.67 22.31 22.40
C ARG A 151 3.92 21.31 23.52
N GLY A 152 3.75 20.03 23.21
CA GLY A 152 3.94 18.95 24.18
C GLY A 152 2.97 18.96 25.37
N GLU A 153 1.90 19.77 25.35
CA GLU A 153 0.97 19.86 26.46
C GLU A 153 -0.44 19.45 26.06
N TRP A 154 -1.15 18.81 26.99
CA TRP A 154 -2.54 18.44 26.80
C TRP A 154 -3.42 19.67 26.64
N LYS A 155 -4.54 19.49 25.93
CA LYS A 155 -5.54 20.53 25.76
C LYS A 155 -6.06 20.98 27.12
N GLN A 156 -6.17 22.29 27.27
CA GLN A 156 -6.77 22.93 28.47
C GLN A 156 -8.26 23.21 28.28
N TRP A 157 -8.74 23.17 27.04
CA TRP A 157 -10.10 23.49 26.64
C TRP A 157 -10.60 22.45 25.65
N SER A 158 -11.93 22.33 25.52
CA SER A 158 -12.54 21.45 24.51
C SER A 158 -12.15 21.89 23.09
N ASN A 159 -11.89 20.90 22.23
CA ASN A 159 -11.48 21.04 20.84
C ASN A 159 -12.40 20.26 19.88
N ASN A 160 -13.66 20.12 20.27
CA ASN A 160 -14.67 19.40 19.48
C ASN A 160 -14.98 20.15 18.18
N PRO A 161 -14.79 19.54 17.00
CA PRO A 161 -15.07 20.19 15.73
C PRO A 161 -16.56 20.17 15.43
N LEU A 162 -17.01 21.21 14.73
CA LEU A 162 -18.33 21.26 14.11
C LEU A 162 -18.26 20.57 12.75
N ARG A 163 -19.02 19.47 12.58
CA ARG A 163 -19.11 18.76 11.30
C ARG A 163 -19.98 19.55 10.30
N PRO A 164 -19.86 19.31 8.98
CA PRO A 164 -20.64 20.01 7.95
C PRO A 164 -22.16 19.86 8.09
N ASP A 165 -22.62 18.78 8.73
CA ASP A 165 -24.02 18.50 9.08
C ASP A 165 -24.51 19.32 10.31
N GLY A 166 -23.64 20.13 10.92
CA GLY A 166 -23.93 20.93 12.10
C GLY A 166 -23.82 20.16 13.42
N ILE A 167 -23.42 18.88 13.39
CA ILE A 167 -23.25 18.06 14.59
C ILE A 167 -21.85 18.28 15.17
N VAL A 168 -21.77 18.50 16.48
CA VAL A 168 -20.49 18.57 17.20
C VAL A 168 -19.98 17.15 17.43
N HIS A 169 -18.81 16.84 16.87
CA HIS A 169 -18.15 15.58 17.16
C HIS A 169 -17.41 15.67 18.50
N GLN A 170 -17.80 14.84 19.47
CA GLN A 170 -17.31 14.93 20.83
C GLN A 170 -16.05 14.08 21.03
N TYR A 171 -14.95 14.74 21.41
CA TYR A 171 -13.74 14.11 21.94
C TYR A 171 -13.75 14.08 23.47
N ALA A 172 -12.74 13.42 24.06
CA ALA A 172 -12.58 13.39 25.51
C ALA A 172 -12.49 14.83 26.10
N PRO A 173 -13.19 15.14 27.20
CA PRO A 173 -13.06 16.43 27.86
C PRO A 173 -11.65 16.58 28.49
N PRO A 174 -11.11 17.82 28.63
CA PRO A 174 -9.76 18.06 29.15
C PRO A 174 -9.44 17.33 30.46
N GLU A 175 -10.43 17.23 31.36
CA GLU A 175 -10.30 16.63 32.69
C GLU A 175 -10.11 15.10 32.64
N GLN A 176 -10.50 14.45 31.53
CA GLN A 176 -10.36 13.00 31.32
C GLN A 176 -9.13 12.63 30.49
N VAL A 177 -8.48 13.60 29.83
CA VAL A 177 -7.37 13.32 28.90
C VAL A 177 -6.25 12.52 29.57
N ILE A 178 -5.88 12.86 30.80
CA ILE A 178 -4.79 12.17 31.51
C ILE A 178 -5.15 10.69 31.72
N SER A 179 -6.31 10.41 32.31
CA SER A 179 -6.72 9.02 32.58
C SER A 179 -6.92 8.20 31.31
N GLU A 180 -7.48 8.80 30.25
CA GLU A 180 -7.70 8.09 28.98
C GLU A 180 -6.37 7.80 28.26
N MET A 181 -5.40 8.72 28.33
CA MET A 181 -4.05 8.49 27.78
C MET A 181 -3.27 7.45 28.58
N ASP A 182 -3.41 7.40 29.90
CA ASP A 182 -2.80 6.36 30.73
C ASP A 182 -3.39 4.98 30.40
N ASN A 183 -4.72 4.88 30.25
CA ASN A 183 -5.39 3.65 29.80
C ASN A 183 -4.91 3.23 28.41
N LEU A 184 -4.81 4.17 27.46
CA LEU A 184 -4.34 3.89 26.09
C LEU A 184 -2.94 3.26 26.09
N VAL A 185 -2.00 3.82 26.86
CA VAL A 185 -0.63 3.30 26.95
C VAL A 185 -0.60 1.94 27.65
N GLN A 186 -1.40 1.76 28.70
CA GLN A 186 -1.49 0.48 29.41
C GLN A 186 -2.02 -0.64 28.51
N TRP A 187 -3.12 -0.41 27.80
CA TRP A 187 -3.69 -1.39 26.86
C TRP A 187 -2.75 -1.69 25.70
N HIS A 188 -2.06 -0.68 25.14
CA HIS A 188 -1.01 -0.90 24.14
C HIS A 188 0.07 -1.87 24.63
N GLN A 189 0.49 -1.75 25.89
CA GLN A 189 1.47 -2.66 26.48
C GLN A 189 0.91 -4.10 26.61
N GLN A 190 -0.35 -4.23 27.03
CA GLN A 190 -1.02 -5.54 27.12
C GLN A 190 -1.22 -6.20 25.75
N HIS A 191 -1.48 -5.42 24.71
CA HIS A 191 -1.56 -5.90 23.33
C HIS A 191 -0.21 -6.40 22.81
N GLN A 192 0.89 -5.74 23.19
CA GLN A 192 2.24 -6.20 22.89
C GLN A 192 2.53 -7.56 23.54
N GLU A 193 2.14 -7.73 24.81
CA GLU A 193 2.29 -9.00 25.53
C GLU A 193 1.41 -10.11 24.93
N SER A 194 0.22 -9.76 24.43
CA SER A 194 -0.73 -10.68 23.80
C SER A 194 -0.48 -10.93 22.31
N GLN A 195 0.57 -10.33 21.74
CA GLN A 195 0.96 -10.45 20.34
C GLN A 195 -0.18 -10.13 19.34
N VAL A 196 -0.93 -9.05 19.61
CA VAL A 196 -1.92 -8.53 18.66
C VAL A 196 -1.24 -8.23 17.31
N ALA A 197 -1.91 -8.59 16.21
CA ALA A 197 -1.38 -8.38 14.86
C ALA A 197 -1.03 -6.89 14.63
N PRO A 198 0.15 -6.56 14.05
CA PRO A 198 0.62 -5.17 13.96
C PRO A 198 -0.34 -4.20 13.27
N GLU A 199 -1.04 -4.63 12.21
CA GLU A 199 -2.02 -3.81 11.50
C GLU A 199 -3.28 -3.53 12.32
N VAL A 200 -3.70 -4.49 13.16
CA VAL A 200 -4.83 -4.33 14.08
C VAL A 200 -4.45 -3.37 15.20
N GLU A 201 -3.29 -3.58 15.82
CA GLU A 201 -2.80 -2.73 16.90
C GLU A 201 -2.53 -1.30 16.40
N ALA A 202 -1.94 -1.15 15.21
CA ALA A 202 -1.70 0.16 14.63
C ALA A 202 -3.00 0.93 14.39
N ALA A 203 -4.02 0.28 13.85
CA ALA A 203 -5.34 0.89 13.62
C ALA A 203 -6.05 1.24 14.92
N TRP A 204 -6.03 0.33 15.92
CA TRP A 204 -6.64 0.56 17.22
C TRP A 204 -5.95 1.72 17.96
N LEU A 205 -4.62 1.69 18.11
CA LEU A 205 -3.85 2.72 18.82
C LEU A 205 -4.04 4.09 18.16
N HIS A 206 -4.00 4.13 16.83
CA HIS A 206 -4.29 5.32 16.05
C HIS A 206 -5.68 5.88 16.35
N HIS A 207 -6.70 5.04 16.21
CA HIS A 207 -8.09 5.47 16.35
C HIS A 207 -8.41 5.92 17.78
N ARG A 208 -8.02 5.15 18.80
CA ARG A 208 -8.27 5.52 20.20
C ARG A 208 -7.56 6.81 20.59
N PHE A 209 -6.33 7.01 20.11
CA PHE A 209 -5.65 8.29 20.28
C PHE A 209 -6.45 9.45 19.66
N THR A 210 -6.97 9.28 18.44
CA THR A 210 -7.78 10.32 17.77
C THR A 210 -9.13 10.58 18.45
N GLN A 211 -9.74 9.58 19.12
CA GLN A 211 -10.95 9.75 19.91
C GLN A 211 -10.71 10.54 21.21
N ILE A 212 -9.56 10.37 21.85
CA ILE A 212 -9.14 11.20 22.99
C ILE A 212 -8.90 12.64 22.52
N HIS A 213 -8.20 12.78 21.38
CA HIS A 213 -7.82 14.06 20.78
C HIS A 213 -7.11 14.98 21.81
N PRO A 214 -5.97 14.53 22.38
CA PRO A 214 -5.43 15.10 23.61
C PRO A 214 -4.75 16.47 23.44
N PHE A 215 -4.35 16.85 22.23
CA PHE A 215 -3.68 18.13 21.94
C PHE A 215 -4.62 19.15 21.31
N GLN A 216 -4.27 20.44 21.35
CA GLN A 216 -5.03 21.49 20.65
C GLN A 216 -5.06 21.26 19.12
N ASP A 217 -3.95 20.76 18.57
CA ASP A 217 -3.76 20.48 17.15
C ASP A 217 -2.65 19.41 17.01
N GLY A 218 -2.46 18.86 15.81
CA GLY A 218 -1.42 17.87 15.52
C GLY A 218 -1.80 16.44 15.88
N ASN A 219 -3.02 16.21 16.36
CA ASN A 219 -3.50 14.88 16.76
C ASN A 219 -3.41 13.87 15.62
N GLY A 220 -3.85 14.21 14.39
CA GLY A 220 -3.75 13.30 13.25
C GLY A 220 -2.30 12.92 12.88
N ARG A 221 -1.37 13.88 12.97
CA ARG A 221 0.08 13.64 12.75
C ARG A 221 0.67 12.71 13.81
N VAL A 222 0.34 12.93 15.08
CA VAL A 222 0.77 12.07 16.19
C VAL A 222 0.18 10.67 16.03
N ALA A 223 -1.11 10.55 15.70
CA ALA A 223 -1.79 9.27 15.49
C ALA A 223 -1.10 8.42 14.41
N ARG A 224 -0.77 9.02 13.25
CA ARG A 224 -0.03 8.32 12.18
C ARG A 224 1.39 7.95 12.58
N CYS A 225 2.05 8.76 13.41
CA CYS A 225 3.34 8.40 13.99
C CYS A 225 3.22 7.24 15.00
N LEU A 226 2.14 7.17 15.79
CA LEU A 226 1.88 6.04 16.68
C LEU A 226 1.60 4.75 15.91
N ALA A 227 0.80 4.80 14.84
CA ALA A 227 0.62 3.67 13.94
C ALA A 227 1.96 3.22 13.31
N SER A 228 2.77 4.19 12.85
CA SER A 228 4.10 3.91 12.32
C SER A 228 5.03 3.28 13.36
N LEU A 229 4.95 3.70 14.63
CA LEU A 229 5.72 3.14 15.72
C LEU A 229 5.43 1.64 15.91
N VAL A 230 4.17 1.23 15.83
CA VAL A 230 3.76 -0.17 15.90
C VAL A 230 4.41 -0.97 14.77
N PHE A 231 4.32 -0.48 13.54
CA PHE A 231 4.92 -1.16 12.38
C PHE A 231 6.45 -1.23 12.45
N ILE A 232 7.13 -0.15 12.82
CA ILE A 232 8.59 -0.13 12.94
C ILE A 232 9.04 -1.12 14.03
N LYS A 233 8.32 -1.21 15.17
CA LYS A 233 8.59 -2.22 16.21
C LYS A 233 8.43 -3.65 15.70
N ALA A 234 7.48 -3.90 14.80
CA ALA A 234 7.29 -5.19 14.14
C ALA A 234 8.34 -5.48 13.03
N GLY A 235 9.26 -4.56 12.76
CA GLY A 235 10.25 -4.68 11.70
C GLY A 235 9.71 -4.39 10.28
N TRP A 236 8.54 -3.75 10.21
CA TRP A 236 7.84 -3.37 8.97
C TRP A 236 8.16 -1.92 8.58
N PHE A 237 7.46 -1.40 7.58
CA PHE A 237 7.62 -0.04 7.10
C PHE A 237 6.79 0.95 7.93
N PRO A 238 7.21 2.22 8.10
CA PRO A 238 6.35 3.24 8.66
C PRO A 238 5.07 3.40 7.82
N LEU A 239 3.97 3.83 8.45
CA LEU A 239 2.69 3.98 7.77
C LEU A 239 2.78 5.08 6.71
N ALA A 240 2.66 4.70 5.44
CA ALA A 240 2.71 5.61 4.30
C ALA A 240 1.32 5.83 3.73
N LEU A 241 0.69 6.95 4.11
CA LEU A 241 -0.57 7.42 3.53
C LEU A 241 -0.31 8.70 2.73
N THR A 242 -0.99 8.81 1.59
CA THR A 242 -0.89 9.96 0.69
C THR A 242 -2.20 10.75 0.68
N ARG A 243 -2.18 11.94 0.07
CA ARG A 243 -3.39 12.73 -0.17
C ARG A 243 -4.47 11.98 -0.96
N ASP A 244 -4.09 10.99 -1.76
CA ASP A 244 -5.03 10.16 -2.52
C ASP A 244 -5.82 9.21 -1.61
N ASP A 245 -5.20 8.79 -0.51
CA ASP A 245 -5.82 7.95 0.50
C ASP A 245 -6.72 8.74 1.46
N ARG A 246 -6.69 10.08 1.42
CA ARG A 246 -7.37 10.94 2.41
C ARG A 246 -8.86 10.65 2.50
N SER A 247 -9.53 10.44 1.36
CA SER A 247 -10.97 10.16 1.34
C SER A 247 -11.27 8.83 2.07
N ALA A 248 -10.59 7.76 1.66
CA ALA A 248 -10.72 6.44 2.27
C ALA A 248 -10.35 6.46 3.76
N TYR A 249 -9.30 7.19 4.13
CA TYR A 249 -8.87 7.36 5.52
C TYR A 249 -9.91 8.03 6.40
N ILE A 250 -10.53 9.13 5.93
CA ILE A 250 -11.59 9.81 6.70
C ILE A 250 -12.83 8.91 6.81
N THR A 251 -13.25 8.25 5.73
CA THR A 251 -14.37 7.32 5.76
C THR A 251 -14.12 6.13 6.70
N ALA A 252 -12.89 5.59 6.72
CA ALA A 252 -12.51 4.53 7.64
C ALA A 252 -12.53 4.98 9.10
N LEU A 253 -12.12 6.22 9.40
CA LEU A 253 -12.23 6.81 10.74
C LEU A 253 -13.69 7.01 11.17
N GLU A 254 -14.56 7.47 10.27
CA GLU A 254 -15.99 7.61 10.57
C GLU A 254 -16.65 6.27 10.88
N GLN A 255 -16.27 5.20 10.15
CA GLN A 255 -16.76 3.85 10.45
C GLN A 255 -16.21 3.33 11.78
N ALA A 256 -14.95 3.65 12.11
CA ALA A 256 -14.34 3.31 13.38
C ALA A 256 -14.99 4.04 14.56
N ASP A 257 -15.40 5.31 14.38
CA ASP A 257 -16.21 6.06 15.35
C ASP A 257 -17.54 5.35 15.64
N HIS A 258 -18.08 4.64 14.64
CA HIS A 258 -19.29 3.81 14.74
C HIS A 258 -19.01 2.36 15.17
N GLY A 259 -17.79 2.06 15.62
CA GLY A 259 -17.40 0.76 16.20
C GLY A 259 -16.77 -0.24 15.22
N SER A 260 -16.62 0.11 13.94
CA SER A 260 -16.03 -0.77 12.93
C SER A 260 -14.60 -0.36 12.57
N LEU A 261 -13.60 -1.04 13.15
CA LEU A 261 -12.18 -0.78 12.83
C LEU A 261 -11.72 -1.42 11.51
N SER A 262 -12.50 -2.32 10.91
CA SER A 262 -12.04 -3.16 9.78
C SER A 262 -11.52 -2.34 8.60
N SER A 263 -12.24 -1.31 8.15
CA SER A 263 -11.81 -0.47 7.03
C SER A 263 -10.52 0.29 7.29
N LEU A 264 -10.25 0.65 8.56
CA LEU A 264 -9.00 1.31 8.93
C LEU A 264 -7.84 0.31 8.94
N ILE A 265 -8.10 -0.91 9.42
CA ILE A 265 -7.14 -2.02 9.38
C ILE A 265 -6.79 -2.38 7.93
N ASP A 266 -7.80 -2.51 7.06
CA ASP A 266 -7.61 -2.83 5.64
C ASP A 266 -6.80 -1.75 4.92
N LEU A 267 -7.06 -0.48 5.21
CA LEU A 267 -6.28 0.64 4.66
C LEU A 267 -4.81 0.56 5.09
N PHE A 268 -4.55 0.27 6.37
CA PHE A 268 -3.19 0.18 6.90
C PHE A 268 -2.48 -1.07 6.35
N ALA A 269 -3.19 -2.19 6.23
CA ALA A 269 -2.69 -3.42 5.63
C ALA A 269 -2.33 -3.23 4.15
N LYS A 270 -3.18 -2.51 3.39
CA LYS A 270 -2.91 -2.12 2.00
C LYS A 270 -1.63 -1.28 1.89
N SER A 271 -1.45 -0.29 2.77
CA SER A 271 -0.23 0.54 2.81
C SER A 271 1.04 -0.31 3.07
N GLN A 272 0.97 -1.25 4.02
CA GLN A 272 2.09 -2.17 4.31
C GLN A 272 2.37 -3.12 3.15
N LYS A 273 1.34 -3.74 2.56
CA LYS A 273 1.44 -4.60 1.38
C LYS A 273 2.16 -3.90 0.23
N GLN A 274 1.76 -2.66 -0.09
CA GLN A 274 2.42 -1.87 -1.12
C GLN A 274 3.90 -1.59 -0.80
N SER A 275 4.22 -1.32 0.47
CA SER A 275 5.60 -1.08 0.91
C SER A 275 6.46 -2.34 0.81
N PHE A 276 5.93 -3.51 1.21
CA PHE A 276 6.61 -4.79 1.02
C PHE A 276 6.88 -5.09 -0.46
N ILE A 277 5.86 -4.96 -1.33
CA ILE A 277 6.01 -5.21 -2.77
C ILE A 277 7.07 -4.30 -3.39
N ARG A 278 7.01 -2.98 -3.11
CA ARG A 278 8.01 -2.02 -3.61
C ARG A 278 9.41 -2.36 -3.12
N SER A 279 9.56 -2.73 -1.85
CA SER A 279 10.87 -3.07 -1.30
C SER A 279 11.42 -4.39 -1.83
N LEU A 280 10.58 -5.38 -2.09
CA LEU A 280 11.01 -6.65 -2.68
C LEU A 280 11.49 -6.44 -4.12
N GLY A 281 10.86 -5.55 -4.89
CA GLY A 281 11.34 -5.14 -6.21
C GLY A 281 12.70 -4.41 -6.21
N LEU A 282 13.13 -3.83 -5.08
CA LEU A 282 14.45 -3.18 -4.95
C LEU A 282 15.59 -4.17 -4.70
N SER A 283 15.30 -5.33 -4.10
CA SER A 283 16.29 -6.39 -3.82
C SER A 283 17.10 -6.74 -5.05
N GLU A 284 16.48 -6.62 -6.21
CA GLU A 284 17.04 -7.08 -7.47
C GLU A 284 17.97 -6.09 -8.16
N GLN A 285 17.80 -4.78 -7.92
CA GLN A 285 18.77 -3.78 -8.38
C GLN A 285 20.09 -3.95 -7.60
N VAL A 286 19.98 -4.16 -6.29
CA VAL A 286 21.12 -4.42 -5.39
C VAL A 286 21.81 -5.74 -5.73
N LEU A 287 21.05 -6.80 -6.04
CA LEU A 287 21.63 -8.08 -6.46
C LEU A 287 22.38 -7.97 -7.79
N SER A 288 21.98 -7.06 -8.69
CA SER A 288 22.73 -6.75 -9.91
C SER A 288 24.04 -5.99 -9.64
N GLU A 289 24.06 -5.08 -8.66
CA GLU A 289 25.29 -4.39 -8.21
C GLU A 289 26.22 -5.34 -7.44
N THR A 290 25.66 -6.28 -6.67
CA THR A 290 26.43 -7.27 -5.89
C THR A 290 27.01 -8.39 -6.77
N ARG A 291 26.50 -8.57 -8.01
CA ARG A 291 27.06 -9.51 -9.00
C ARG A 291 28.43 -9.08 -9.55
N GLN A 292 28.83 -7.82 -9.40
CA GLN A 292 30.17 -7.36 -9.81
C GLN A 292 31.27 -7.54 -8.73
N ALA A 293 30.93 -7.98 -7.52
CA ALA A 293 31.91 -8.14 -6.42
C ALA A 293 32.07 -9.59 -5.91
N ARG A 294 31.84 -10.60 -6.76
CA ARG A 294 31.94 -12.02 -6.36
C ARG A 294 32.92 -12.85 -7.22
N THR A 295 34.15 -12.36 -7.37
CA THR A 295 35.25 -13.15 -7.95
C THR A 295 36.23 -13.70 -6.89
N ILE A 296 36.00 -13.53 -5.58
CA ILE A 296 37.00 -13.92 -4.55
C ILE A 296 36.51 -14.95 -3.49
N LEU A 297 35.22 -15.26 -3.36
CA LEU A 297 34.74 -16.23 -2.35
C LEU A 297 34.19 -17.51 -2.98
N ALA A 298 35.09 -18.31 -3.54
CA ALA A 298 34.82 -19.67 -4.01
C ALA A 298 35.68 -20.67 -3.21
N SER A 299 35.09 -21.26 -2.17
CA SER A 299 35.46 -22.60 -1.64
C SER A 299 34.71 -22.99 -0.36
N ILE A 300 34.04 -22.05 0.33
CA ILE A 300 33.19 -22.37 1.50
C ILE A 300 31.69 -22.26 1.16
N THR A 301 31.36 -21.66 0.02
CA THR A 301 30.00 -21.26 -0.37
C THR A 301 29.20 -22.35 -1.09
N GLU A 302 29.83 -23.41 -1.58
CA GLU A 302 29.18 -24.43 -2.43
C GLU A 302 28.10 -25.21 -1.68
N THR A 303 28.37 -25.64 -0.44
CA THR A 303 27.45 -26.46 0.35
C THR A 303 26.28 -25.66 0.94
N LEU A 304 26.49 -24.38 1.27
CA LEU A 304 25.43 -23.47 1.72
C LEU A 304 24.58 -22.96 0.54
N LYS A 305 25.19 -22.73 -0.64
CA LYS A 305 24.44 -22.43 -1.88
C LYS A 305 23.57 -23.60 -2.29
N GLN A 306 24.06 -24.84 -2.25
CA GLN A 306 23.28 -26.01 -2.61
C GLN A 306 22.04 -26.19 -1.71
N ARG A 307 22.18 -25.97 -0.38
CA ARG A 307 21.03 -26.00 0.55
C ARG A 307 20.05 -24.83 0.33
N GLN A 308 20.56 -23.63 0.05
CA GLN A 308 19.73 -22.46 -0.22
C GLN A 308 19.03 -22.55 -1.61
N GLN A 309 19.70 -23.08 -2.63
CA GLN A 309 19.12 -23.31 -3.97
C GLN A 309 18.13 -24.46 -3.99
N ALA A 310 18.37 -25.53 -3.23
CA ALA A 310 17.36 -26.59 -3.04
C ALA A 310 16.09 -26.03 -2.39
N SER A 311 16.24 -25.17 -1.37
CA SER A 311 15.11 -24.48 -0.73
C SER A 311 14.39 -23.51 -1.67
N ILE A 312 15.11 -22.69 -2.46
CA ILE A 312 14.50 -21.76 -3.43
C ILE A 312 13.78 -22.54 -4.53
N SER A 313 14.36 -23.62 -5.06
CA SER A 313 13.72 -24.43 -6.09
C SER A 313 12.43 -25.08 -5.61
N GLN A 314 12.39 -25.56 -4.36
CA GLN A 314 11.18 -26.13 -3.76
C GLN A 314 10.08 -25.07 -3.60
N ARG A 315 10.45 -23.87 -3.14
CA ARG A 315 9.54 -22.71 -3.00
C ARG A 315 8.99 -22.25 -4.35
N CYS A 316 9.85 -22.17 -5.36
CA CYS A 316 9.42 -21.85 -6.71
C CYS A 316 8.41 -22.90 -7.19
N GLN A 317 8.73 -24.19 -7.07
CA GLN A 317 7.82 -25.26 -7.48
C GLN A 317 6.46 -25.20 -6.78
N GLU A 318 6.42 -24.91 -5.49
CA GLU A 318 5.17 -24.77 -4.74
C GLU A 318 4.34 -23.57 -5.21
N ALA A 319 4.98 -22.42 -5.42
CA ALA A 319 4.31 -21.27 -6.01
C ALA A 319 3.79 -21.54 -7.44
N GLU A 320 4.54 -22.27 -8.27
CA GLU A 320 4.09 -22.68 -9.61
C GLU A 320 2.89 -23.64 -9.56
N ASN A 321 2.85 -24.52 -8.56
CA ASN A 321 1.71 -25.41 -8.34
C ASN A 321 0.46 -24.58 -7.99
N TYR A 322 0.58 -23.60 -7.09
CA TYR A 322 -0.51 -22.66 -6.80
C TYR A 322 -0.93 -21.89 -8.04
N ALA A 323 0.02 -21.39 -8.84
CA ALA A 323 -0.30 -20.68 -10.08
C ALA A 323 -1.07 -21.56 -11.07
N THR A 324 -0.76 -22.85 -11.13
CA THR A 324 -1.49 -23.83 -11.96
C THR A 324 -2.91 -24.00 -11.46
N THR A 325 -3.12 -24.17 -10.15
CA THR A 325 -4.46 -24.27 -9.55
C THR A 325 -5.29 -23.00 -9.79
N LEU A 326 -4.71 -21.82 -9.58
CA LEU A 326 -5.39 -20.55 -9.83
C LEU A 326 -5.65 -20.31 -11.31
N PHE A 327 -4.77 -20.76 -12.20
CA PHE A 327 -4.97 -20.73 -13.65
C PHE A 327 -6.16 -21.60 -14.06
N ASP A 328 -6.31 -22.80 -13.49
CA ASP A 328 -7.44 -23.68 -13.77
C ASP A 328 -8.76 -23.06 -13.29
N LEU A 329 -8.77 -22.48 -12.08
CA LEU A 329 -9.92 -21.75 -11.53
C LEU A 329 -10.32 -20.57 -12.44
N ALA A 330 -9.35 -19.76 -12.85
CA ALA A 330 -9.61 -18.64 -13.75
C ALA A 330 -10.06 -19.08 -15.14
N SER A 331 -9.49 -20.16 -15.68
CA SER A 331 -9.86 -20.69 -16.99
C SER A 331 -11.30 -21.17 -17.01
N HIS A 332 -11.74 -21.88 -15.97
CA HIS A 332 -13.14 -22.30 -15.82
C HIS A 332 -14.08 -21.10 -15.79
N ARG A 333 -13.76 -20.09 -14.98
CA ARG A 333 -14.61 -18.91 -14.87
C ARG A 333 -14.67 -18.08 -16.16
N PHE A 334 -13.55 -17.97 -16.87
CA PHE A 334 -13.51 -17.30 -18.17
C PHE A 334 -14.29 -18.06 -19.25
N ASP A 335 -14.40 -19.38 -19.15
CA ASP A 335 -15.16 -20.23 -20.07
C ASP A 335 -16.67 -20.00 -19.88
N GLU A 336 -17.13 -20.04 -18.62
CA GLU A 336 -18.49 -19.65 -18.25
C GLU A 336 -18.84 -18.24 -18.75
N LEU A 337 -17.94 -17.26 -18.51
CA LEU A 337 -18.12 -15.89 -18.96
C LEU A 337 -18.20 -15.80 -20.50
N SER A 338 -17.39 -16.56 -21.23
CA SER A 338 -17.42 -16.62 -22.69
C SER A 338 -18.78 -17.13 -23.20
N ASP A 339 -19.33 -18.16 -22.56
CA ASP A 339 -20.65 -18.71 -22.89
C ASP A 339 -21.77 -17.72 -22.55
N GLU A 340 -21.72 -17.07 -21.39
CA GLU A 340 -22.67 -16.03 -20.97
C GLU A 340 -22.71 -14.88 -21.99
N ILE A 341 -21.54 -14.34 -22.38
CA ILE A 341 -21.45 -13.26 -23.37
C ILE A 341 -21.95 -13.73 -24.73
N THR A 342 -21.56 -14.92 -25.18
CA THR A 342 -22.00 -15.49 -26.47
C THR A 342 -23.52 -15.59 -26.53
N LEU A 343 -24.14 -16.15 -25.49
CA LEU A 343 -25.59 -16.29 -25.38
C LEU A 343 -26.30 -14.93 -25.38
N ALA A 344 -25.70 -13.91 -24.74
CA ALA A 344 -26.25 -12.56 -24.68
C ALA A 344 -26.23 -11.84 -26.05
N ILE A 345 -25.19 -12.03 -26.86
CA ILE A 345 -24.98 -11.26 -28.10
C ILE A 345 -25.34 -11.99 -29.39
N GLN A 346 -25.45 -13.33 -29.38
CA GLN A 346 -25.66 -14.16 -30.59
C GLN A 346 -26.87 -13.75 -31.45
N ASN A 347 -27.92 -13.19 -30.84
CA ASN A 347 -29.13 -12.74 -31.53
C ASN A 347 -29.13 -11.24 -31.86
N LEU A 348 -28.14 -10.50 -31.36
CA LEU A 348 -28.07 -9.04 -31.49
C LEU A 348 -27.05 -8.60 -32.56
N VAL A 349 -25.89 -9.28 -32.64
CA VAL A 349 -24.80 -8.89 -33.54
C VAL A 349 -24.40 -10.06 -34.43
N PRO A 350 -24.76 -10.03 -35.73
CA PRO A 350 -24.36 -11.06 -36.69
C PRO A 350 -22.83 -11.16 -36.76
N ASN A 351 -22.30 -12.38 -36.73
CA ASN A 351 -20.86 -12.70 -36.80
C ASN A 351 -20.01 -12.32 -35.58
N ALA A 352 -20.61 -11.95 -34.44
CA ALA A 352 -19.86 -11.82 -33.20
C ALA A 352 -19.19 -13.16 -32.83
N LYS A 353 -17.92 -13.11 -32.41
CA LYS A 353 -17.17 -14.28 -31.94
C LYS A 353 -16.58 -13.99 -30.58
N VAL A 354 -16.85 -14.88 -29.62
CA VAL A 354 -16.25 -14.86 -28.29
C VAL A 354 -15.55 -16.20 -28.10
N TYR A 355 -14.28 -16.16 -27.69
CA TYR A 355 -13.50 -17.37 -27.47
C TYR A 355 -12.31 -17.12 -26.55
N LEU A 356 -11.80 -18.21 -25.98
CA LEU A 356 -10.62 -18.21 -25.13
C LEU A 356 -9.37 -18.66 -25.88
N ASN A 357 -8.25 -18.02 -25.55
CA ASN A 357 -6.91 -18.55 -25.78
C ASN A 357 -6.20 -18.65 -24.44
N SER A 358 -5.33 -19.62 -24.26
CA SER A 358 -4.50 -19.70 -23.06
C SER A 358 -3.17 -20.38 -23.36
N ALA A 359 -2.19 -20.14 -22.49
CA ALA A 359 -0.91 -20.81 -22.51
C ALA A 359 -0.40 -20.98 -21.08
N LEU A 360 -0.07 -22.24 -20.72
CA LEU A 360 0.64 -22.56 -19.50
C LEU A 360 2.12 -22.19 -19.60
N ALA A 361 2.83 -22.16 -18.48
CA ALA A 361 4.27 -21.84 -18.45
C ALA A 361 5.15 -22.79 -19.26
N THR A 362 4.68 -24.03 -19.48
CA THR A 362 5.35 -25.03 -20.31
C THR A 362 5.06 -24.90 -21.80
N ASP A 363 4.11 -24.04 -22.19
CA ASP A 363 3.74 -23.82 -23.59
C ASP A 363 4.71 -22.82 -24.25
N GLY A 364 5.11 -23.10 -25.50
CA GLY A 364 5.92 -22.20 -26.31
C GLY A 364 5.28 -20.84 -26.54
N ARG A 365 3.96 -20.68 -26.36
CA ARG A 365 3.22 -19.42 -26.52
C ARG A 365 3.19 -18.56 -25.24
N SER A 366 3.77 -19.03 -24.14
CA SER A 366 3.83 -18.31 -22.85
C SER A 366 4.40 -16.88 -22.93
N TYR A 367 5.23 -16.59 -23.94
CA TYR A 367 5.84 -15.27 -24.14
C TYR A 367 5.02 -14.27 -24.96
N TYR A 368 3.89 -14.69 -25.57
CA TYR A 368 3.17 -13.89 -26.59
C TYR A 368 2.66 -12.54 -26.05
N HIS A 369 2.24 -12.48 -24.79
CA HIS A 369 1.64 -11.28 -24.19
C HIS A 369 2.63 -10.43 -23.38
N ARG A 370 3.93 -10.54 -23.64
CA ARG A 370 4.94 -9.83 -22.83
C ARG A 370 4.74 -8.32 -22.78
N TYR A 371 4.39 -7.68 -23.89
CA TYR A 371 4.17 -6.23 -23.95
C TYR A 371 3.01 -5.76 -23.04
N PRO A 372 1.76 -6.25 -23.19
CA PRO A 372 0.66 -5.81 -22.34
C PRO A 372 0.87 -6.14 -20.85
N ILE A 373 1.54 -7.26 -20.53
CA ILE A 373 1.91 -7.60 -19.15
C ILE A 373 2.86 -6.53 -18.57
N VAL A 374 3.90 -6.15 -19.30
CA VAL A 374 4.91 -5.18 -18.83
C VAL A 374 4.32 -3.78 -18.70
N GLU A 375 3.48 -3.34 -19.63
CA GLU A 375 2.81 -2.03 -19.53
C GLU A 375 1.84 -1.98 -18.34
N THR A 376 1.08 -3.06 -18.11
CA THR A 376 0.23 -3.19 -16.92
C THR A 376 1.05 -3.10 -15.63
N ALA A 377 2.19 -3.79 -15.57
CA ALA A 377 3.08 -3.77 -14.43
C ALA A 377 3.69 -2.39 -14.15
N LYS A 378 4.05 -1.63 -15.20
CA LYS A 378 4.52 -0.24 -15.06
C LYS A 378 3.46 0.66 -14.44
N GLN A 379 2.20 0.55 -14.89
CA GLN A 379 1.08 1.32 -14.33
C GLN A 379 0.82 0.98 -12.86
N GLN A 380 0.95 -0.30 -12.51
CA GLN A 380 0.82 -0.81 -11.13
C GLN A 380 2.13 -0.75 -10.30
N ARG A 381 3.19 -0.14 -10.86
CA ARG A 381 4.48 0.16 -10.20
C ARG A 381 5.23 -1.07 -9.63
N TYR A 382 5.22 -2.19 -10.35
CA TYR A 382 6.06 -3.35 -10.05
C TYR A 382 6.82 -3.84 -11.29
N PHE A 383 7.75 -4.78 -11.10
CA PHE A 383 8.48 -5.40 -12.20
C PHE A 383 7.89 -6.78 -12.52
N ALA A 384 7.38 -6.96 -13.75
CA ALA A 384 6.90 -8.25 -14.24
C ALA A 384 8.04 -9.09 -14.83
N ASN A 385 8.33 -10.24 -14.22
CA ASN A 385 9.30 -11.20 -14.71
C ASN A 385 8.61 -12.36 -15.42
N THR A 386 8.41 -12.16 -16.71
CA THR A 386 7.84 -13.16 -17.62
C THR A 386 8.89 -14.15 -18.16
N GLN A 387 10.16 -14.03 -17.74
CA GLN A 387 11.23 -14.94 -18.16
C GLN A 387 11.32 -16.19 -17.29
N SER A 388 11.04 -16.04 -15.99
CA SER A 388 11.19 -17.14 -15.04
C SER A 388 9.93 -18.00 -14.98
N TYR A 389 8.76 -17.37 -14.99
CA TYR A 389 7.46 -18.02 -15.08
C TYR A 389 6.50 -17.08 -15.80
N SER A 390 5.70 -17.61 -16.72
CA SER A 390 4.67 -16.85 -17.43
C SER A 390 3.58 -17.79 -17.93
N SER A 391 2.35 -17.62 -17.46
CA SER A 391 1.17 -18.23 -18.04
C SER A 391 0.10 -17.17 -18.22
N TRP A 392 -0.85 -17.39 -19.13
CA TRP A 392 -1.88 -16.41 -19.42
C TRP A 392 -3.16 -17.04 -19.96
N ILE A 393 -4.27 -16.36 -19.71
CA ILE A 393 -5.61 -16.65 -20.21
C ILE A 393 -6.10 -15.37 -20.89
N GLN A 394 -6.65 -15.50 -22.08
CA GLN A 394 -7.13 -14.40 -22.87
C GLN A 394 -8.55 -14.69 -23.33
N LEU A 395 -9.48 -13.79 -22.98
CA LEU A 395 -10.83 -13.75 -23.54
C LEU A 395 -10.86 -12.74 -24.68
N VAL A 396 -11.23 -13.19 -25.87
CA VAL A 396 -11.33 -12.36 -27.07
C VAL A 396 -12.79 -12.17 -27.44
N ILE A 397 -13.23 -10.91 -27.48
CA ILE A 397 -14.56 -10.52 -27.94
C ILE A 397 -14.37 -9.78 -29.27
N LYS A 398 -14.77 -10.43 -30.38
CA LYS A 398 -14.65 -9.89 -31.73
C LYS A 398 -16.03 -9.55 -32.30
N MET A 399 -16.27 -8.26 -32.50
CA MET A 399 -17.45 -7.68 -33.15
C MET A 399 -16.98 -6.74 -34.27
N GLU A 400 -17.54 -5.53 -34.38
CA GLU A 400 -16.95 -4.45 -35.20
C GLU A 400 -15.56 -4.04 -34.69
N SER A 401 -15.37 -4.07 -33.37
CA SER A 401 -14.08 -3.91 -32.69
C SER A 401 -13.63 -5.22 -32.03
N ARG A 402 -12.32 -5.37 -31.82
CA ARG A 402 -11.73 -6.51 -31.10
C ARG A 402 -11.29 -6.04 -29.72
N THR A 403 -11.99 -6.50 -28.68
CA THR A 403 -11.64 -6.27 -27.28
C THR A 403 -11.02 -7.55 -26.71
N GLU A 404 -9.90 -7.41 -26.00
CA GLU A 404 -9.22 -8.53 -25.36
C GLU A 404 -9.11 -8.28 -23.86
N LEU A 405 -9.53 -9.25 -23.05
CA LEU A 405 -9.26 -9.30 -21.63
C LEU A 405 -8.15 -10.32 -21.41
N LEU A 406 -7.05 -9.89 -20.80
CA LEU A 406 -5.88 -10.69 -20.55
C LEU A 406 -5.67 -10.84 -19.04
N LEU A 407 -5.60 -12.09 -18.60
CA LEU A 407 -5.16 -12.49 -17.28
C LEU A 407 -3.79 -13.15 -17.40
N SER A 408 -2.80 -12.74 -16.61
CA SER A 408 -1.45 -13.29 -16.68
C SER A 408 -0.86 -13.56 -15.31
N PHE A 409 -0.31 -14.77 -15.14
CA PHE A 409 0.50 -15.16 -14.00
C PHE A 409 1.98 -15.08 -14.35
N HIS A 410 2.78 -14.40 -13.55
CA HIS A 410 4.21 -14.24 -13.81
C HIS A 410 5.01 -13.94 -12.54
N GLY A 411 6.34 -14.03 -12.64
CA GLY A 411 7.25 -13.70 -11.55
C GLY A 411 7.12 -12.25 -11.08
N LEU A 412 7.06 -12.05 -9.76
CA LEU A 412 7.19 -10.72 -9.17
C LEU A 412 8.67 -10.36 -9.00
N GLY A 413 9.13 -9.34 -9.70
CA GLY A 413 10.54 -8.94 -9.67
C GLY A 413 11.44 -9.78 -10.59
N ARG A 414 12.57 -9.20 -11.03
CA ARG A 414 13.65 -9.75 -11.86
C ARG A 414 14.25 -11.09 -11.41
N GLU A 415 14.22 -11.45 -10.12
CA GLU A 415 14.67 -12.77 -9.62
C GLU A 415 13.46 -13.58 -9.12
N TYR A 416 13.45 -14.87 -9.45
CA TYR A 416 12.35 -15.75 -9.09
C TYR A 416 12.63 -16.48 -7.77
N LEU A 417 11.90 -16.08 -6.72
CA LEU A 417 12.03 -16.62 -5.35
C LEU A 417 10.75 -17.30 -4.86
N GLY A 418 9.90 -17.77 -5.78
CA GLY A 418 8.58 -18.32 -5.43
C GLY A 418 7.55 -17.26 -5.06
N LEU A 419 7.73 -16.04 -5.56
CA LEU A 419 6.73 -14.97 -5.55
C LEU A 419 6.16 -14.83 -6.95
N LEU A 420 4.85 -15.00 -7.06
CA LEU A 420 4.11 -14.85 -8.30
C LEU A 420 3.02 -13.81 -8.13
N VAL A 421 2.65 -13.21 -9.24
CA VAL A 421 1.48 -12.34 -9.33
C VAL A 421 0.59 -12.79 -10.45
N CYS A 422 -0.71 -12.52 -10.30
CA CYS A 422 -1.68 -12.50 -11.36
C CYS A 422 -2.11 -11.06 -11.64
N SER A 423 -1.91 -10.59 -12.87
CA SER A 423 -2.35 -9.27 -13.34
C SER A 423 -3.45 -9.41 -14.38
N ALA A 424 -4.42 -8.51 -14.35
CA ALA A 424 -5.49 -8.43 -15.34
C ALA A 424 -5.45 -7.08 -16.06
N CYS A 425 -5.56 -7.09 -17.39
CA CYS A 425 -5.69 -5.89 -18.22
C CYS A 425 -6.65 -6.11 -19.39
N ALA A 426 -7.28 -5.04 -19.87
CA ALA A 426 -8.01 -5.04 -21.12
C ALA A 426 -7.40 -4.05 -22.12
N TYR A 427 -7.55 -4.34 -23.40
CA TYR A 427 -7.12 -3.47 -24.50
C TYR A 427 -7.88 -3.78 -25.78
N ARG A 428 -7.82 -2.86 -26.75
CA ARG A 428 -8.43 -3.01 -28.07
C ARG A 428 -7.37 -3.20 -29.15
N LYS A 429 -7.75 -3.89 -30.21
CA LYS A 429 -6.95 -4.04 -31.45
C LYS A 429 -7.79 -3.62 -32.65
N ASP A 430 -7.18 -2.86 -33.57
CA ASP A 430 -7.83 -2.47 -34.82
C ASP A 430 -8.00 -3.70 -35.74
N ALA A 431 -9.19 -3.86 -36.31
CA ALA A 431 -9.59 -5.06 -37.02
C ALA A 431 -9.03 -5.19 -38.47
N ASN A 432 -8.30 -4.18 -38.96
CA ASN A 432 -8.04 -3.98 -40.40
C ASN A 432 -6.62 -4.26 -40.91
N ASP A 433 -5.66 -4.68 -40.10
CA ASP A 433 -4.32 -4.97 -40.60
C ASP A 433 -3.82 -6.35 -40.15
N GLU A 434 -3.89 -7.32 -41.06
CA GLU A 434 -3.07 -8.54 -41.05
C GLU A 434 -1.69 -8.29 -41.68
N SER A 435 -1.20 -7.04 -41.67
CA SER A 435 0.13 -6.69 -42.19
C SER A 435 1.20 -6.94 -41.13
N GLU A 436 2.37 -7.39 -41.58
CA GLU A 436 3.57 -7.80 -40.82
C GLU A 436 4.25 -6.63 -40.05
N GLY A 437 3.49 -5.80 -39.35
CA GLY A 437 3.98 -4.90 -38.32
C GLY A 437 4.21 -5.64 -37.00
N SER A 438 5.03 -5.10 -36.09
CA SER A 438 5.19 -5.69 -34.76
C SER A 438 3.83 -5.73 -34.06
N ILE A 439 3.41 -6.90 -33.56
CA ILE A 439 2.16 -7.10 -32.78
C ILE A 439 1.98 -6.04 -31.66
N ASN A 440 3.09 -5.45 -31.20
CA ASN A 440 3.13 -4.42 -30.17
C ASN A 440 2.60 -3.05 -30.63
N ASP A 441 2.68 -2.71 -31.92
CA ASP A 441 2.27 -1.41 -32.47
C ASP A 441 0.75 -1.30 -32.71
N MET A 442 0.01 -2.40 -32.47
CA MET A 442 -1.45 -2.52 -32.71
C MET A 442 -2.28 -2.55 -31.42
N ILE A 443 -1.65 -2.47 -30.25
CA ILE A 443 -2.32 -2.51 -28.95
C ILE A 443 -2.49 -1.08 -28.45
N ASN A 444 -3.74 -0.60 -28.48
CA ASN A 444 -4.10 0.72 -27.96
C ASN A 444 -4.80 0.58 -26.60
N ASP A 445 -4.54 1.54 -25.72
CA ASP A 445 -5.30 1.77 -24.48
C ASP A 445 -5.32 0.58 -23.50
N ILE A 446 -4.13 0.10 -23.11
CA ILE A 446 -4.00 -0.95 -22.09
C ILE A 446 -4.44 -0.39 -20.74
N GLN A 447 -5.55 -0.92 -20.23
CA GLN A 447 -6.10 -0.55 -18.95
C GLN A 447 -6.01 -1.73 -17.96
N PRO A 448 -5.35 -1.56 -16.80
CA PRO A 448 -5.41 -2.52 -15.71
C PRO A 448 -6.84 -2.70 -15.23
N LEU A 449 -7.27 -3.95 -15.02
CA LEU A 449 -8.60 -4.30 -14.54
C LEU A 449 -8.68 -4.42 -13.01
N SER A 450 -7.61 -4.07 -12.32
CA SER A 450 -7.52 -4.08 -10.85
C SER A 450 -6.61 -2.96 -10.38
N GLU A 451 -6.84 -2.46 -9.15
CA GLU A 451 -5.97 -1.46 -8.54
C GLU A 451 -4.55 -1.99 -8.28
N SER A 452 -4.44 -3.28 -7.97
CA SER A 452 -3.19 -3.98 -7.73
C SER A 452 -3.27 -5.42 -8.23
N PRO A 453 -2.15 -6.01 -8.68
CA PRO A 453 -2.14 -7.40 -9.07
C PRO A 453 -2.42 -8.29 -7.85
N PHE A 454 -3.00 -9.46 -8.08
CA PHE A 454 -3.12 -10.48 -7.05
C PHE A 454 -1.75 -11.09 -6.80
N ASN A 455 -1.31 -11.16 -5.54
CA ASN A 455 0.03 -11.65 -5.19
C ASN A 455 -0.10 -12.93 -4.38
N PHE A 456 0.80 -13.87 -4.61
CA PHE A 456 0.84 -15.12 -3.89
C PHE A 456 2.25 -15.72 -3.91
N SER A 457 2.49 -16.63 -2.97
CA SER A 457 3.78 -17.22 -2.68
C SER A 457 3.63 -18.66 -2.22
N TYR A 458 4.75 -19.36 -2.08
CA TYR A 458 4.80 -20.69 -1.46
C TYR A 458 4.35 -20.70 0.01
N ALA A 459 4.25 -19.54 0.68
CA ALA A 459 3.87 -19.44 2.09
C ALA A 459 2.36 -19.26 2.30
N ASP A 460 1.58 -19.17 1.22
CA ASP A 460 0.12 -19.07 1.29
C ASP A 460 -0.52 -20.43 1.59
N GLU A 461 -1.65 -20.43 2.31
CA GLU A 461 -2.50 -21.62 2.45
C GLU A 461 -3.46 -21.71 1.24
N LEU A 462 -3.49 -22.87 0.56
CA LEU A 462 -4.24 -23.05 -0.68
C LEU A 462 -5.73 -22.67 -0.58
N SER A 463 -6.41 -23.09 0.50
CA SER A 463 -7.83 -22.81 0.73
C SER A 463 -8.13 -21.31 0.79
N SER A 464 -7.36 -20.57 1.58
CA SER A 464 -7.44 -19.11 1.70
C SER A 464 -7.02 -18.41 0.40
N LEU A 465 -6.03 -18.96 -0.29
CA LEU A 465 -5.54 -18.43 -1.56
C LEU A 465 -6.61 -18.48 -2.65
N GLU A 466 -7.31 -19.62 -2.80
CA GLU A 466 -8.40 -19.80 -3.76
C GLU A 466 -9.56 -18.83 -3.46
N GLU A 467 -9.95 -18.68 -2.19
CA GLU A 467 -11.04 -17.76 -1.81
C GLU A 467 -10.71 -16.31 -2.14
N ARG A 468 -9.49 -15.84 -1.77
CA ARG A 468 -9.05 -14.48 -2.06
C ARG A 468 -8.91 -14.24 -3.56
N PHE A 469 -8.36 -15.22 -4.29
CA PHE A 469 -8.21 -15.12 -5.74
C PHE A 469 -9.55 -15.05 -6.44
N GLY A 470 -10.55 -15.85 -6.03
CA GLY A 470 -11.90 -15.81 -6.59
C GLY A 470 -12.55 -14.43 -6.46
N LYS A 471 -12.45 -13.79 -5.28
CA LYS A 471 -12.97 -12.43 -5.07
C LYS A 471 -12.28 -11.40 -5.98
N TRP A 472 -10.95 -11.43 -6.04
CA TRP A 472 -10.19 -10.53 -6.91
C TRP A 472 -10.47 -10.77 -8.41
N LEU A 473 -10.66 -12.03 -8.82
CA LEU A 473 -10.96 -12.40 -10.20
C LEU A 473 -12.31 -11.84 -10.65
N GLU A 474 -13.34 -11.94 -9.80
CA GLU A 474 -14.66 -11.38 -10.10
C GLU A 474 -14.61 -9.85 -10.24
N GLU A 475 -13.88 -9.16 -9.35
CA GLU A 475 -13.66 -7.71 -9.48
C GLU A 475 -12.97 -7.36 -10.82
N ALA A 476 -11.96 -8.13 -11.21
CA ALA A 476 -11.26 -7.94 -12.48
C ALA A 476 -12.17 -8.20 -13.70
N ILE A 477 -13.04 -9.20 -13.64
CA ILE A 477 -14.03 -9.51 -14.68
C ILE A 477 -15.01 -8.35 -14.82
N VAL A 478 -15.57 -7.84 -13.72
CA VAL A 478 -16.52 -6.73 -13.74
C VAL A 478 -15.89 -5.48 -14.38
N ASN A 479 -14.67 -5.13 -13.97
CA ASN A 479 -13.93 -4.01 -14.57
C ASN A 479 -13.65 -4.23 -16.06
N GLY A 480 -13.39 -5.49 -16.44
CA GLY A 480 -13.21 -5.89 -17.83
C GLY A 480 -14.46 -5.74 -18.70
N LEU A 481 -15.61 -6.15 -18.19
CA LEU A 481 -16.90 -5.98 -18.86
C LEU A 481 -17.27 -4.50 -18.99
N GLU A 482 -16.97 -3.69 -17.97
CA GLU A 482 -17.16 -2.24 -18.00
C GLU A 482 -16.27 -1.58 -19.07
N TYR A 483 -15.00 -2.00 -19.19
CA TYR A 483 -14.11 -1.55 -20.26
C TYR A 483 -14.66 -1.89 -21.65
N TRP A 484 -15.18 -3.11 -21.82
CA TRP A 484 -15.83 -3.53 -23.06
C TRP A 484 -17.08 -2.69 -23.36
N ARG A 485 -17.93 -2.46 -22.35
CA ARG A 485 -19.14 -1.63 -22.46
C ARG A 485 -18.85 -0.21 -22.92
N GLN A 486 -17.76 0.39 -22.48
CA GLN A 486 -17.31 1.72 -22.92
C GLN A 486 -16.79 1.75 -24.37
N GLY A 487 -16.64 0.59 -25.00
CA GLY A 487 -16.16 0.42 -26.37
C GLY A 487 -17.20 -0.01 -27.39
N LEU A 488 -18.41 -0.30 -26.92
CA LEU A 488 -19.63 -0.40 -27.73
C LEU A 488 -20.13 1.02 -28.02
#